data_AF-A0A1A9QD82-F1
#
_entry.id   AF-A0A1A9QD82-F1
#
_cell.length_a   1.000
_cell.length_b   1.000
_cell.length_c   1.000
_cell.angle_alpha   90.00
_cell.angle_beta   90.00
_cell.angle_gamma   90.00
#
_symmetry.space_group_name_H-M   'P 1'
#
loop_
_entity.id
_entity.type
_entity.pdbx_description
1 polymer ?
#
loop_
_entity_poly.entity_id
_entity_poly.type
_entity_poly.pdbx_seq_one_letter_code
_entity_poly.pdbx_strand_id
1 'polypeptide(L)'
;MASNLVKVLSIGGGGATVSAGGATTYFLLSEKERPISDVLIENGKILLSTTGTPEDTQWATNWQEFKRTYTETKPPSDNWAISGEWASVFKASGVNADFKSKCTENAKTKVKNKDNKLYKEVEKYCSKNKVNA
;
A
#
# COMPACT_ATOMS: atom_id res chain seq x y z
N MET A 1 -33.00 -34.63 -4.63
CA MET A 1 -32.10 -35.33 -3.68
C MET A 1 -31.32 -34.26 -2.91
N ALA A 2 -31.32 -34.35 -1.57
CA ALA A 2 -30.67 -33.51 -0.55
C ALA A 2 -31.06 -32.00 -0.55
N SER A 3 -31.90 -31.45 0.33
CA SER A 3 -31.92 -31.38 1.81
C SER A 3 -30.61 -30.92 2.43
N ASN A 4 -30.61 -29.72 3.04
CA ASN A 4 -30.17 -29.51 4.42
C ASN A 4 -30.76 -28.21 5.01
N LEU A 5 -31.39 -28.38 6.17
CA LEU A 5 -32.21 -27.44 6.92
C LEU A 5 -31.36 -26.45 7.74
N VAL A 6 -31.73 -25.17 7.69
CA VAL A 6 -31.33 -24.16 8.67
C VAL A 6 -32.11 -24.42 9.96
N LYS A 7 -31.43 -24.84 11.02
CA LYS A 7 -32.01 -24.92 12.37
C LYS A 7 -31.86 -23.57 13.05
N VAL A 8 -32.90 -22.75 12.93
CA VAL A 8 -33.15 -21.59 13.81
C VAL A 8 -33.51 -22.14 15.18
N LEU A 9 -32.67 -21.90 16.19
CA LEU A 9 -33.01 -22.17 17.59
C LEU A 9 -33.78 -20.97 18.14
N SER A 10 -35.07 -21.17 18.32
CA SER A 10 -36.03 -20.23 18.90
C SER A 10 -35.66 -19.93 20.35
N ILE A 11 -35.42 -18.66 20.67
CA ILE A 11 -35.22 -18.15 22.03
C ILE A 11 -36.60 -18.11 22.70
N GLY A 12 -36.87 -19.11 23.53
CA GLY A 12 -38.04 -19.16 24.40
C GLY A 12 -37.76 -18.57 25.77
N GLY A 13 -38.36 -17.40 26.05
CA GLY A 13 -38.93 -16.95 27.33
C GLY A 13 -38.18 -17.08 28.66
N GLY A 14 -37.90 -15.92 29.27
CA GLY A 14 -38.13 -15.70 30.71
C GLY A 14 -36.92 -15.76 31.65
N GLY A 15 -36.51 -14.60 32.18
CA GLY A 15 -35.63 -14.52 33.36
C GLY A 15 -34.63 -13.37 33.28
N ALA A 16 -34.87 -12.30 34.04
CA ALA A 16 -33.91 -11.20 34.21
C ALA A 16 -32.65 -11.71 34.92
N THR A 17 -31.51 -11.73 34.23
CA THR A 17 -30.19 -11.84 34.86
C THR A 17 -29.32 -10.68 34.38
N VAL A 18 -28.91 -9.85 35.34
CA VAL A 18 -27.88 -8.82 35.14
C VAL A 18 -26.52 -9.51 35.11
N SER A 19 -26.03 -9.90 33.94
CA SER A 19 -24.63 -10.27 33.75
C SER A 19 -23.85 -9.05 33.26
N ALA A 20 -22.94 -8.56 34.10
CA ALA A 20 -21.86 -7.69 33.67
C ALA A 20 -21.01 -8.44 32.63
N GLY A 21 -20.85 -7.88 31.44
CA GLY A 21 -19.94 -8.37 30.40
C GLY A 21 -20.62 -9.20 29.31
N GLY A 22 -20.62 -8.68 28.07
CA GLY A 22 -21.05 -9.47 26.92
C GLY A 22 -21.48 -8.72 25.66
N ALA A 23 -21.49 -7.38 25.65
CA ALA A 23 -21.46 -6.63 24.39
C ALA A 23 -19.99 -6.40 23.99
N THR A 24 -19.24 -7.47 23.73
CA THR A 24 -17.85 -7.34 23.28
C THR A 24 -17.83 -6.90 21.81
N THR A 25 -17.82 -5.58 21.62
CA THR A 25 -16.92 -4.87 20.71
C THR A 25 -16.95 -5.16 19.21
N TYR A 26 -17.99 -5.80 18.64
CA TYR A 26 -18.13 -5.85 17.17
C TYR A 26 -18.27 -4.46 16.50
N PHE A 27 -18.29 -3.37 17.28
CA PHE A 27 -18.48 -2.00 16.79
C PHE A 27 -17.21 -1.24 16.34
N LEU A 28 -15.95 -1.69 16.52
CA LEU A 28 -14.80 -0.77 16.30
C LEU A 28 -13.56 -1.33 15.58
N LEU A 29 -13.72 -2.14 14.53
CA LEU A 29 -12.62 -2.42 13.58
C LEU A 29 -12.92 -1.82 12.20
N SER A 30 -13.40 -0.58 12.16
CA SER A 30 -13.25 0.21 10.94
C SER A 30 -11.76 0.52 10.77
N GLU A 31 -11.07 -0.25 9.92
CA GLU A 31 -9.72 0.09 9.47
C GLU A 31 -9.76 1.50 8.87
N LYS A 32 -9.32 2.48 9.67
CA LYS A 32 -9.26 3.88 9.26
C LYS A 32 -8.24 3.99 8.14
N GLU A 33 -8.65 4.52 7.00
CA GLU A 33 -7.73 4.75 5.89
C GLU A 33 -6.69 5.81 6.27
N ARG A 34 -5.42 5.52 6.00
CA ARG A 34 -4.28 6.37 6.34
C ARG A 34 -3.32 6.49 5.16
N PRO A 35 -2.57 7.59 5.04
CA PRO A 35 -1.54 7.74 4.01
C PRO A 35 -0.59 6.55 3.98
N ILE A 36 -0.21 6.09 2.79
CA ILE A 36 0.78 5.02 2.63
C ILE A 36 2.08 5.35 3.37
N SER A 37 2.52 6.62 3.37
CA SER A 37 3.68 7.07 4.14
C SER A 37 3.62 6.70 5.62
N ASP A 38 2.45 6.85 6.24
CA ASP A 38 2.25 6.57 7.66
C ASP A 38 2.28 5.06 7.91
N VAL A 39 1.63 4.29 7.03
CA VAL A 39 1.65 2.83 7.08
C VAL A 39 3.07 2.29 6.89
N LEU A 40 3.90 2.89 6.03
CA LEU A 40 5.31 2.50 5.87
C LEU A 40 6.09 2.70 7.17
N ILE A 41 5.93 3.85 7.84
CA ILE A 41 6.63 4.16 9.09
C ILE A 41 6.29 3.14 10.18
N GLU A 42 5.02 2.77 10.30
CA GLU A 42 4.56 1.74 11.23
C GLU A 42 5.15 0.36 10.95
N ASN A 43 5.50 0.08 9.70
CA ASN A 43 6.14 -1.15 9.26
C ASN A 43 7.67 -1.03 9.18
N GLY A 44 8.26 -0.01 9.81
CA GLY A 44 9.72 0.15 9.89
C GLY A 44 10.39 0.60 8.59
N LYS A 45 9.63 1.24 7.69
CA LYS A 45 10.11 1.77 6.41
C LYS A 45 9.89 3.27 6.32
N ILE A 46 10.72 3.94 5.55
CA ILE A 46 10.58 5.37 5.25
C ILE A 46 10.71 5.60 3.75
N LEU A 47 10.05 6.64 3.24
CA LEU A 47 10.24 7.05 1.86
C LEU A 47 11.69 7.46 1.60
N LEU A 48 12.16 7.16 0.41
CA LEU A 48 13.39 7.73 -0.11
C LEU A 48 13.22 9.24 -0.26
N SER A 49 14.19 10.01 0.23
CA SER A 49 14.32 11.43 0.00
C SER A 49 14.44 11.69 -1.50
N THR A 50 13.59 12.57 -2.00
CA THR A 50 13.69 13.10 -3.37
C THR A 50 14.72 14.22 -3.49
N THR A 51 15.29 14.66 -2.37
CA THR A 51 16.27 15.75 -2.29
C THR A 51 17.61 15.26 -1.74
N GLY A 52 18.69 15.82 -2.28
CA GLY A 52 20.06 15.41 -1.95
C GLY A 52 20.51 14.14 -2.67
N THR A 53 21.80 13.88 -2.59
CA THR A 53 22.50 12.74 -3.22
C THR A 53 22.62 11.44 -2.39
N PRO A 54 22.39 11.38 -1.06
CA PRO A 54 22.68 10.16 -0.28
C PRO A 54 21.97 8.90 -0.74
N GLU A 55 20.88 9.05 -1.50
CA GLU A 55 20.00 7.96 -1.89
C GLU A 55 19.95 7.72 -3.40
N ASP A 56 20.81 8.39 -4.18
CA ASP A 56 20.82 8.28 -5.64
C ASP A 56 21.06 6.85 -6.11
N THR A 57 21.91 6.08 -5.41
CA THR A 57 22.11 4.66 -5.71
C THR A 57 20.84 3.84 -5.49
N GLN A 58 20.09 4.09 -4.41
CA GLN A 58 18.83 3.39 -4.13
C GLN A 58 17.74 3.77 -5.14
N TRP A 59 17.65 5.05 -5.50
CA TRP A 59 16.77 5.51 -6.58
C TRP A 59 17.10 4.82 -7.90
N ALA A 60 18.39 4.71 -8.25
CA ALA A 60 18.81 4.01 -9.47
C ALA A 60 18.41 2.53 -9.44
N THR A 61 18.67 1.82 -8.34
CA THR A 61 18.27 0.42 -8.18
C THR A 61 16.75 0.24 -8.29
N ASN A 62 15.98 1.04 -7.55
CA ASN A 62 14.52 0.92 -7.55
C ASN A 62 13.91 1.29 -8.91
N TRP A 63 14.49 2.25 -9.61
CA TRP A 63 14.07 2.62 -10.97
C TRP A 63 14.30 1.49 -11.96
N GLN A 64 15.45 0.80 -11.91
CA GLN A 64 15.68 -0.36 -12.77
C GLN A 64 14.70 -1.50 -12.46
N GLU A 65 14.43 -1.74 -11.17
CA GLU A 65 13.46 -2.75 -10.75
C GLU A 65 12.02 -2.40 -11.18
N PHE A 66 11.65 -1.11 -11.15
CA PHE A 66 10.40 -0.62 -11.71
C PHE A 66 10.33 -0.89 -13.22
N LYS A 67 11.34 -0.46 -13.99
CA LYS A 67 11.41 -0.69 -15.44
C LYS A 67 11.33 -2.18 -15.82
N ARG A 68 11.91 -3.07 -15.00
CA ARG A 68 11.86 -4.53 -15.22
C ARG A 68 10.44 -5.11 -15.22
N THR A 69 9.46 -4.41 -14.63
CA THR A 69 8.05 -4.84 -14.65
C THR A 69 7.30 -4.42 -15.92
N TYR A 70 7.96 -3.67 -16.80
CA TYR A 70 7.40 -3.14 -18.03
C TYR A 70 8.29 -3.51 -19.24
N THR A 71 7.80 -3.21 -20.44
CA THR A 71 8.57 -3.33 -21.67
C THR A 71 8.63 -1.98 -22.37
N GLU A 72 9.56 -1.79 -23.30
CA GLU A 72 9.68 -0.55 -24.09
C GLU A 72 8.35 -0.16 -24.77
N THR A 73 7.54 -1.15 -25.17
CA THR A 73 6.26 -0.95 -25.86
C THR A 73 5.04 -0.97 -24.94
N LYS A 74 5.23 -1.26 -23.64
CA LYS A 74 4.15 -1.32 -22.66
C LYS A 74 4.44 -0.35 -21.51
N PRO A 75 3.99 0.91 -21.61
CA PRO A 75 4.24 1.91 -20.58
C PRO A 75 3.50 1.57 -19.27
N PRO A 76 4.00 2.10 -18.14
CA PRO A 76 3.25 2.08 -16.90
C PRO A 76 1.97 2.93 -17.02
N SER A 77 0.92 2.50 -16.32
CA SER A 77 -0.43 3.11 -16.35
C SER A 77 -0.89 3.57 -14.98
N ASP A 78 -2.04 4.25 -14.94
CA ASP A 78 -2.75 4.64 -13.72
C ASP A 78 -1.88 5.48 -12.77
N ASN A 79 -1.76 5.05 -11.51
CA ASN A 79 -0.95 5.69 -10.46
C ASN A 79 0.55 5.79 -10.82
N TRP A 80 0.99 5.08 -11.87
CA TRP A 80 2.38 5.04 -12.31
C TRP A 80 2.58 5.59 -13.72
N ALA A 81 1.57 6.25 -14.31
CA ALA A 81 1.74 6.91 -15.60
C ALA A 81 2.91 7.92 -15.55
N ILE A 82 3.91 7.69 -16.40
CA ILE A 82 5.10 8.54 -16.54
C ILE A 82 4.91 9.44 -17.76
N SER A 83 5.18 10.74 -17.63
CA SER A 83 5.03 11.66 -18.75
C SER A 83 6.18 11.53 -19.74
N GLY A 84 5.89 11.88 -21.01
CA GLY A 84 6.83 11.82 -22.11
C GLY A 84 6.86 10.48 -22.84
N GLU A 85 7.76 10.37 -23.82
CA GLU A 85 7.90 9.18 -24.66
C GLU A 85 8.52 8.02 -23.87
N TRP A 86 7.68 7.06 -23.46
CA TRP A 86 8.10 5.94 -22.62
C TRP A 86 9.29 5.16 -23.19
N ALA A 87 9.34 4.91 -24.49
CA ALA A 87 10.45 4.19 -25.10
C ALA A 87 11.81 4.88 -24.87
N SER A 88 11.82 6.22 -24.87
CA SER A 88 13.01 7.03 -24.55
C SER A 88 13.34 6.96 -23.06
N VAL A 89 12.33 7.12 -22.20
CA VAL A 89 12.46 7.02 -20.73
C VAL A 89 12.97 5.64 -20.30
N PHE A 90 12.51 4.58 -20.95
CA PHE A 90 12.87 3.20 -20.68
C PHE A 90 14.36 2.94 -20.95
N LYS A 91 14.89 3.49 -22.06
CA LYS A 91 16.30 3.37 -22.46
C LYS A 91 17.24 4.30 -21.70
N ALA A 92 16.72 5.37 -21.11
CA ALA A 92 17.54 6.30 -20.33
C ALA A 92 18.19 5.62 -19.11
N SER A 93 19.44 5.98 -18.85
CA SER A 93 20.23 5.51 -17.72
C SER A 93 19.88 6.23 -16.41
N GLY A 94 19.44 7.49 -16.52
CA GLY A 94 19.05 8.32 -15.39
C GLY A 94 17.70 7.90 -14.77
N VAL A 95 17.57 8.19 -13.47
CA VAL A 95 16.28 8.08 -12.77
C VAL A 95 15.37 9.19 -13.28
N ASN A 96 14.20 8.80 -13.78
CA ASN A 96 13.22 9.75 -14.28
C ASN A 96 12.62 10.59 -13.11
N ALA A 97 12.46 11.89 -13.32
CA ALA A 97 11.94 12.80 -12.30
C ALA A 97 10.47 12.53 -11.96
N ASP A 98 9.64 12.21 -12.96
CA ASP A 98 8.23 11.86 -12.74
C ASP A 98 8.11 10.60 -11.90
N PHE A 99 9.01 9.63 -12.06
CA PHE A 99 9.02 8.44 -11.20
C PHE A 99 9.20 8.83 -9.72
N LYS A 100 10.14 9.73 -9.41
CA LYS A 100 10.30 10.27 -8.03
C LYS A 100 9.06 11.07 -7.60
N SER A 101 8.41 11.82 -8.50
CA SER A 101 7.15 12.52 -8.22
C SER A 101 6.01 11.56 -7.89
N LYS A 102 5.84 10.49 -8.68
CA LYS A 102 4.84 9.44 -8.46
C LYS A 102 5.04 8.74 -7.13
N CYS A 103 6.27 8.50 -6.71
CA CYS A 103 6.53 8.02 -5.36
C CYS A 103 5.96 8.95 -4.29
N THR A 104 6.18 10.26 -4.42
CA THR A 104 5.70 11.27 -3.46
C THR A 104 4.18 11.44 -3.51
N GLU A 105 3.57 11.40 -4.69
CA GLU A 105 2.12 11.47 -4.89
C GLU A 105 1.43 10.23 -4.33
N ASN A 106 1.86 9.03 -4.74
CA ASN A 106 1.26 7.77 -4.34
C ASN A 106 1.40 7.51 -2.84
N ALA A 107 2.49 7.97 -2.21
CA ALA A 107 2.66 7.82 -0.77
C ALA A 107 1.61 8.59 0.06
N LYS A 108 0.96 9.61 -0.52
CA LYS A 108 -0.11 10.38 0.15
C LYS A 108 -1.48 9.70 0.05
N THR A 109 -1.63 8.73 -0.85
CA THR A 109 -2.88 8.00 -1.05
C THR A 109 -3.24 7.24 0.22
N LYS A 110 -4.51 7.33 0.63
CA LYS A 110 -4.99 6.64 1.83
C LYS A 110 -5.32 5.18 1.53
N VAL A 111 -4.87 4.29 2.39
CA VAL A 111 -5.11 2.85 2.31
C VAL A 111 -5.55 2.32 3.68
N LYS A 112 -6.33 1.24 3.68
CA LYS A 112 -6.76 0.58 4.92
C LYS A 112 -5.59 -0.12 5.62
N ASN A 113 -4.78 -0.84 4.85
CA ASN A 113 -3.69 -1.66 5.35
C ASN A 113 -2.64 -1.95 4.26
N LYS A 114 -1.63 -2.73 4.63
CA LYS A 114 -0.49 -3.12 3.79
C LYS A 114 -0.83 -4.08 2.66
N ASP A 115 -2.04 -4.64 2.62
CA ASP A 115 -2.44 -5.56 1.55
C ASP A 115 -2.83 -4.83 0.27
N ASN A 116 -3.04 -3.51 0.35
CA ASN A 116 -3.29 -2.65 -0.80
C ASN A 116 -2.14 -2.75 -1.84
N LYS A 117 -2.51 -2.93 -3.11
CA LYS A 117 -1.56 -3.05 -4.23
C LYS A 117 -0.63 -1.84 -4.33
N LEU A 118 -1.18 -0.62 -4.22
CA LEU A 118 -0.39 0.61 -4.28
C LEU A 118 0.55 0.74 -3.09
N TYR A 119 0.13 0.33 -1.89
CA TYR A 119 1.04 0.25 -0.73
C TYR A 119 2.25 -0.62 -1.05
N LYS A 120 2.03 -1.85 -1.55
CA LYS A 120 3.11 -2.80 -1.88
C LYS A 120 4.05 -2.24 -2.95
N GLU A 121 3.52 -1.52 -3.93
CA GLU A 121 4.32 -0.87 -4.99
C GLU A 121 5.14 0.30 -4.44
N VAL A 122 4.56 1.20 -3.64
CA VAL A 122 5.29 2.31 -3.01
C VAL A 122 6.34 1.78 -2.03
N GLU A 123 6.00 0.75 -1.26
CA GLU A 123 6.95 0.08 -0.37
C GLU A 123 8.14 -0.48 -1.17
N LYS A 124 7.88 -1.11 -2.31
CA LYS A 124 8.92 -1.72 -3.14
C LYS A 124 9.80 -0.69 -3.83
N TYR A 125 9.21 0.35 -4.41
CA TYR A 125 9.90 1.25 -5.35
C TYR A 125 10.36 2.57 -4.72
N CYS A 126 9.72 3.00 -3.64
CA CYS A 126 9.88 4.35 -3.09
C CYS A 126 10.40 4.38 -1.67
N SER A 127 10.66 3.23 -1.05
CA SER A 127 10.99 3.15 0.37
C SER A 127 12.33 2.46 0.63
N LYS A 128 12.86 2.70 1.81
CA LYS A 128 13.98 1.98 2.41
C LYS A 128 13.64 1.60 3.85
N ASN A 129 14.41 0.67 4.41
CA ASN A 129 14.31 0.37 5.83
C ASN A 129 14.68 1.61 6.65
N LYS A 130 13.90 1.86 7.69
CA LYS A 130 14.24 2.84 8.71
C LYS A 130 15.47 2.30 9.45
N VAL A 131 16.62 2.96 9.25
CA VAL A 131 17.81 2.63 10.04
C VAL A 131 17.50 3.09 11.46
N ASN A 132 17.42 2.15 12.40
CA ASN A 132 17.44 2.49 13.81
C ASN A 132 18.86 2.95 14.11
N ALA A 133 19.02 4.26 14.30
CA ALA A 133 20.26 4.83 14.84
C ALA A 133 20.43 4.42 16.30
#